data_AF-A0A2G5B501-F1
#
_entry.id   AF-A0A2G5B501-F1
#
_cell.length_a   1.000
_cell.length_b   1.000
_cell.length_c   1.000
_cell.angle_alpha   90.00
_cell.angle_beta   90.00
_cell.angle_gamma   90.00
#
_symmetry.space_group_name_H-M   'P 1'
#
loop_
_entity.id
_entity.type
_entity.pdbx_description
1 polymer ?
#
loop_
_entity_poly.entity_id
_entity_poly.type
_entity_poly.pdbx_seq_one_letter_code
_entity_poly.pdbx_strand_id
1 'polypeptide(L)'
;MSHGVSFEFLNRQLVWHAFTEFVMFALPLVNPARARAWVVRNTRRALGLSAIAVDPEAKALPEHVCIICFVAARDTVAAAVSDTPGLVESAEPSSAVNPYITNCGHRYCYVCIQSRMMAEADECVCLRCGDKVVHIHQHVEF
;
A
#
# COMPACT_ATOMS: atom_id res chain seq x y z
N MET A 1 -10.37 -60.46 13.72
CA MET A 1 -11.24 -59.25 13.75
C MET A 1 -10.52 -58.12 13.03
N SER A 2 -10.81 -57.93 11.75
CA SER A 2 -10.37 -56.76 10.99
C SER A 2 -11.22 -55.57 11.39
N HIS A 3 -10.67 -54.68 12.23
CA HIS A 3 -11.31 -53.40 12.52
C HIS A 3 -11.43 -52.64 11.20
N GLY A 4 -12.67 -52.54 10.68
CA GLY A 4 -12.98 -51.74 9.50
C GLY A 4 -12.67 -50.29 9.83
N VAL A 5 -11.45 -49.86 9.50
CA VAL A 5 -11.05 -48.46 9.61
C VAL A 5 -11.93 -47.71 8.63
N SER A 6 -12.80 -46.85 9.16
CA SER A 6 -13.77 -46.11 8.38
C SER A 6 -13.06 -45.29 7.31
N PHE A 7 -13.46 -45.47 6.05
CA PHE A 7 -12.98 -44.69 4.90
C PHE A 7 -13.08 -43.17 5.15
N GLU A 8 -13.96 -42.75 6.05
CA GLU A 8 -14.09 -41.36 6.48
C GLU A 8 -12.82 -40.79 7.14
N PHE A 9 -12.08 -41.58 7.94
CA PHE A 9 -10.82 -41.13 8.55
C PHE A 9 -9.68 -41.10 7.53
N LEU A 10 -9.63 -42.09 6.62
CA LEU A 10 -8.64 -42.14 5.55
C LEU A 10 -8.80 -40.98 4.55
N ASN A 11 -10.05 -40.64 4.21
CA ASN A 11 -10.38 -39.57 3.28
C ASN A 11 -10.06 -38.18 3.86
N ARG A 12 -10.27 -37.95 5.16
CA ARG A 12 -9.90 -36.69 5.82
C ARG A 12 -8.39 -36.43 5.77
N GLN A 13 -7.58 -37.46 5.99
CA GLN A 13 -6.12 -37.30 6.06
C GLN A 13 -5.49 -37.02 4.68
N LEU A 14 -6.05 -37.62 3.63
CA LEU A 14 -5.65 -37.41 2.24
C LEU A 14 -6.03 -36.00 1.75
N VAL A 15 -7.24 -35.55 2.13
CA VAL A 15 -7.70 -34.18 1.86
C VAL A 15 -6.77 -33.16 2.50
N TRP A 16 -6.44 -33.30 3.80
CA TRP A 16 -5.61 -32.32 4.48
C TRP A 16 -4.16 -32.30 3.97
N HIS A 17 -3.57 -33.44 3.64
CA HIS A 17 -2.21 -33.50 3.09
C HIS A 17 -2.12 -32.94 1.66
N ALA A 18 -3.03 -33.33 0.77
CA ALA A 18 -3.06 -32.79 -0.59
C ALA A 18 -3.38 -31.29 -0.59
N PHE A 19 -4.20 -30.84 0.36
CA PHE A 19 -4.53 -29.43 0.54
C PHE A 19 -3.32 -28.60 0.97
N THR A 20 -2.53 -29.05 1.96
CA THR A 20 -1.34 -28.30 2.40
C THR A 20 -0.25 -28.27 1.34
N GLU A 21 -0.08 -29.36 0.58
CA GLU A 21 0.83 -29.42 -0.57
C GLU A 21 0.43 -28.41 -1.64
N PHE A 22 -0.85 -28.36 -2.01
CA PHE A 22 -1.39 -27.33 -2.90
C PHE A 22 -1.18 -25.91 -2.37
N VAL A 23 -1.40 -25.68 -1.07
CA VAL A 23 -1.18 -24.38 -0.42
C VAL A 23 0.29 -23.98 -0.42
N MET A 24 1.22 -24.93 -0.26
CA MET A 24 2.65 -24.65 -0.27
C MET A 24 3.15 -24.27 -1.67
N PHE A 25 2.53 -24.78 -2.73
CA PHE A 25 2.75 -24.32 -4.12
C PHE A 25 2.03 -23.01 -4.44
N ALA A 26 0.88 -22.73 -3.81
CA ALA A 26 0.14 -21.47 -3.97
C ALA A 26 0.78 -20.30 -3.18
N LEU A 27 1.37 -20.58 -2.02
CA LEU A 27 2.03 -19.61 -1.14
C LEU A 27 3.06 -18.70 -1.85
N PRO A 28 4.01 -19.23 -2.65
CA PRO A 28 4.98 -18.40 -3.36
C PRO A 28 4.35 -17.52 -4.46
N LEU A 29 3.12 -17.82 -4.89
CA LEU A 29 2.38 -17.00 -5.86
C LEU A 29 1.57 -15.89 -5.19
N VAL A 30 1.34 -15.96 -3.87
CA VAL A 30 0.62 -14.95 -3.12
C VAL A 30 1.61 -13.92 -2.59
N ASN A 31 1.61 -12.73 -3.18
CA ASN A 31 2.40 -11.60 -2.68
C ASN A 31 1.89 -11.19 -1.28
N PRO A 32 2.59 -11.50 -0.18
CA PRO A 32 2.07 -11.34 1.17
C PRO A 32 1.89 -9.86 1.54
N ALA A 33 2.66 -8.96 0.92
CA ALA A 33 2.52 -7.52 1.12
C ALA A 33 1.20 -7.00 0.56
N ARG A 34 0.82 -7.45 -0.64
CA ARG A 34 -0.46 -7.10 -1.28
C ARG A 34 -1.64 -7.70 -0.51
N ALA A 35 -1.56 -8.99 -0.19
CA ALA A 35 -2.61 -9.68 0.55
C ALA A 35 -2.85 -9.05 1.93
N ARG A 36 -1.77 -8.72 2.67
CA ARG A 36 -1.88 -8.06 3.98
C ARG A 36 -2.50 -6.67 3.87
N ALA A 37 -2.08 -5.86 2.89
CA ALA A 37 -2.65 -4.53 2.68
C ALA A 37 -4.14 -4.59 2.33
N TRP A 38 -4.53 -5.54 1.47
CA TRP A 38 -5.92 -5.79 1.10
C TRP A 38 -6.76 -6.26 2.29
N VAL A 39 -6.30 -7.28 3.03
CA VAL A 39 -7.01 -7.85 4.20
C VAL A 39 -7.22 -6.79 5.28
N VAL A 40 -6.18 -6.03 5.65
CA VAL A 40 -6.29 -4.98 6.68
C VAL A 40 -7.28 -3.88 6.28
N ARG A 41 -7.36 -3.54 4.99
CA ARG A 41 -8.30 -2.53 4.48
C ARG A 41 -9.73 -3.04 4.46
N ASN A 42 -9.97 -4.23 3.91
CA ASN A 42 -11.32 -4.79 3.79
C ASN A 42 -11.91 -5.14 5.15
N THR A 43 -11.11 -5.68 6.07
CA THR A 43 -11.55 -5.94 7.46
C THR A 43 -11.90 -4.65 8.19
N ARG A 44 -11.10 -3.58 8.04
CA ARG A 44 -11.43 -2.28 8.65
C ARG A 44 -12.68 -1.62 8.06
N ARG A 45 -12.86 -1.69 6.74
CA ARG A 45 -14.09 -1.21 6.07
C ARG A 45 -15.33 -1.96 6.55
N ALA A 46 -15.23 -3.28 6.69
CA ALA A 46 -16.31 -4.11 7.22
C ALA A 46 -16.64 -3.76 8.69
N LEU A 47 -15.64 -3.34 9.47
CA LEU A 47 -15.80 -2.92 10.87
C LEU A 47 -16.18 -1.43 11.03
N GLY A 48 -16.42 -0.69 9.95
CA GLY A 48 -16.79 0.74 10.01
C GLY A 48 -15.71 1.64 10.59
N LEU A 49 -14.46 1.18 10.65
CA LEU A 49 -13.32 1.96 11.12
C LEU A 49 -12.85 2.90 10.00
N SER A 50 -12.46 4.12 10.36
CA SER A 50 -11.93 5.10 9.41
C SER A 50 -10.73 4.53 8.63
N ALA A 51 -10.56 5.03 7.40
CA ALA A 51 -9.41 4.71 6.57
C ALA A 51 -8.13 4.86 7.39
N ILE A 52 -7.13 3.97 7.11
CA ILE A 52 -5.81 3.90 7.76
C ILE A 52 -5.43 5.31 8.21
N ALA A 53 -5.26 5.48 9.53
CA ALA A 53 -4.88 6.75 10.13
C ALA A 53 -3.69 7.29 9.34
N VAL A 54 -4.00 8.21 8.43
CA VAL A 54 -2.99 8.89 7.65
C VAL A 54 -2.19 9.67 8.68
N ASP A 55 -0.86 9.53 8.64
CA ASP A 55 0.01 10.24 9.56
C ASP A 55 -0.44 11.70 9.64
N PRO A 56 -0.63 12.26 10.85
CA PRO A 56 -1.13 13.63 10.99
C PRO A 56 -0.26 14.64 10.24
N GLU A 57 1.02 14.32 10.07
CA GLU A 57 2.00 15.05 9.26
C GLU A 57 1.62 15.11 7.77
N ALA A 58 1.09 14.02 7.19
CA ALA A 58 0.66 13.99 5.80
C ALA A 58 -0.60 14.84 5.54
N LYS A 59 -1.42 15.07 6.58
CA LYS A 59 -2.57 15.99 6.52
C LYS A 59 -2.15 17.45 6.75
N ALA A 60 -1.12 17.69 7.56
CA ALA A 60 -0.59 19.02 7.84
C ALA A 60 0.27 19.59 6.70
N LEU A 61 0.71 18.74 5.75
CA LEU A 61 1.57 19.15 4.64
C LEU A 61 0.82 20.04 3.63
N PRO A 62 1.43 21.14 3.11
CA PRO A 62 0.78 22.03 2.14
C PRO A 62 0.29 21.31 0.87
N GLU A 63 -0.80 21.78 0.27
CA GLU A 63 -1.45 21.11 -0.88
C GLU A 63 -0.60 21.06 -2.16
N HIS A 64 0.35 21.99 -2.32
CA HIS A 64 1.23 22.05 -3.50
C HIS A 64 2.39 21.05 -3.44
N VAL A 65 2.60 20.39 -2.29
CA VAL A 65 3.70 19.45 -2.07
C VAL A 65 3.22 18.02 -2.34
N CYS A 66 3.98 17.28 -3.15
CA CYS A 66 3.73 15.86 -3.37
C CYS A 66 4.14 15.06 -2.13
N ILE A 67 3.17 14.41 -1.47
CA ILE A 67 3.42 13.60 -0.27
C ILE A 67 4.35 12.39 -0.54
N ILE A 68 4.34 11.85 -1.76
CA ILE A 68 5.22 10.72 -2.13
C ILE A 68 6.69 11.19 -2.17
N CYS A 69 6.94 12.34 -2.79
CA CYS A 69 8.30 12.93 -2.84
C CYS A 69 8.78 13.30 -1.43
N PHE A 70 7.89 13.87 -0.60
CA PHE A 70 8.21 14.22 0.78
C PHE A 70 8.61 13.00 1.61
N VAL A 71 7.82 11.92 1.57
CA VAL A 71 8.12 10.69 2.30
C VAL A 71 9.41 10.05 1.80
N ALA A 72 9.64 10.00 0.49
CA ALA A 72 10.88 9.45 -0.06
C ALA A 72 12.12 10.26 0.39
N ALA A 73 12.03 11.59 0.40
CA ALA A 73 13.09 12.45 0.91
C ALA A 73 13.33 12.20 2.40
N ARG A 74 12.26 12.13 3.22
CA ARG A 74 12.36 11.82 4.64
C ARG A 74 13.03 10.47 4.89
N ASP A 75 12.64 9.44 4.16
CA ASP A 75 13.21 8.09 4.32
C ASP A 75 14.70 8.06 3.91
N THR A 76 15.09 8.82 2.88
CA THR A 76 16.50 8.96 2.50
C THR A 76 17.33 9.66 3.57
N VAL A 77 16.78 10.73 4.19
CA VAL A 77 17.44 11.43 5.30
C VAL A 77 17.51 10.52 6.52
N ALA A 78 16.42 9.83 6.87
CA ALA A 78 16.40 8.88 7.98
C ALA A 78 17.43 7.76 7.80
N ALA A 79 17.61 7.26 6.57
CA ALA A 79 18.66 6.29 6.25
C ALA A 79 20.07 6.89 6.39
N ALA A 80 20.30 8.13 5.94
CA ALA A 80 21.60 8.81 5.99
C ALA A 80 22.04 9.23 7.41
N VAL A 81 21.10 9.55 8.29
CA VAL A 81 21.38 9.94 9.70
C VAL A 81 21.97 8.78 10.51
N SER A 82 21.89 7.54 10.02
CA SER A 82 22.56 6.37 10.59
C SER A 82 24.09 6.45 10.54
N ASP A 83 24.67 7.15 9.54
CA ASP A 83 26.11 7.06 9.23
C ASP A 83 26.88 8.40 9.33
N THR A 84 26.24 9.57 9.47
CA THR A 84 26.98 10.83 9.73
C THR A 84 26.07 11.99 10.19
N PRO A 85 26.34 12.63 11.35
CA PRO A 85 25.61 13.82 11.78
C PRO A 85 26.34 15.07 11.25
N GLY A 86 25.82 15.75 10.22
CA GLY A 86 26.41 17.06 9.87
C GLY A 86 25.99 17.78 8.58
N LEU A 87 25.33 17.15 7.62
CA LEU A 87 24.88 17.84 6.40
C LEU A 87 23.43 17.46 6.09
N VAL A 88 22.52 17.89 6.95
CA VAL A 88 21.09 17.87 6.63
C VAL A 88 20.83 19.12 5.80
N GLU A 89 21.16 19.04 4.51
CA GLU A 89 20.63 20.00 3.55
C GLU A 89 19.11 19.91 3.66
N SER A 90 18.51 20.96 4.19
CA SER A 90 17.07 21.08 4.35
C SER A 90 16.47 20.92 2.96
N ALA A 91 15.90 19.75 2.70
CA ALA A 91 15.12 19.50 1.50
C ALA A 91 13.91 20.44 1.57
N GLU A 92 14.06 21.64 1.04
CA GLU A 92 12.93 22.53 0.83
C GLU A 92 11.89 21.72 0.04
N PRO A 93 10.63 21.68 0.49
CA PRO A 93 9.63 20.83 -0.11
C PRO A 93 9.42 21.30 -1.56
N SER A 94 10.08 20.61 -2.48
CA SER A 94 9.99 20.93 -3.89
C SER A 94 8.54 20.81 -4.32
N SER A 95 8.02 21.89 -4.90
CA SER A 95 6.68 21.93 -5.46
C SER A 95 6.50 20.75 -6.42
N ALA A 96 5.30 20.18 -6.46
CA ALA A 96 5.03 19.01 -7.28
C ALA A 96 5.37 19.28 -8.76
N VAL A 97 6.34 18.54 -9.30
CA VAL A 97 6.72 18.62 -10.71
C VAL A 97 5.60 18.02 -11.57
N ASN A 98 5.03 18.85 -12.45
CA ASN A 98 3.85 18.53 -13.25
C ASN A 98 2.69 17.99 -12.39
N PRO A 99 1.99 18.87 -11.66
CA PRO A 99 1.01 18.47 -10.66
C PRO A 99 -0.25 17.85 -11.28
N TYR A 100 -0.68 16.72 -10.71
CA TYR A 100 -1.91 16.01 -11.02
C TYR A 100 -2.80 15.93 -9.78
N ILE A 101 -4.10 16.08 -9.98
CA ILE A 101 -5.12 16.01 -8.92
C ILE A 101 -5.87 14.68 -9.03
N THR A 102 -5.99 13.99 -7.90
CA THR A 102 -6.82 12.77 -7.74
C THR A 102 -8.29 13.13 -7.53
N ASN A 103 -9.19 12.16 -7.61
CA ASN A 103 -10.63 12.36 -7.33
C ASN A 103 -10.96 12.86 -5.91
N CYS A 104 -10.02 12.78 -4.96
CA CYS A 104 -10.17 13.36 -3.62
C CYS A 104 -9.59 14.78 -3.49
N GLY A 105 -9.14 15.40 -4.58
CA GLY A 105 -8.62 16.78 -4.59
C GLY A 105 -7.13 16.90 -4.21
N HIS A 106 -6.46 15.80 -3.88
CA HIS A 106 -5.07 15.82 -3.47
C HIS A 106 -4.11 15.84 -4.66
N ARG A 107 -3.03 16.62 -4.51
CA ARG A 107 -2.02 16.86 -5.54
C ARG A 107 -0.82 15.93 -5.41
N TYR A 108 -0.36 15.44 -6.56
CA TYR A 108 0.81 14.58 -6.72
C TYR A 108 1.61 14.98 -7.96
N CYS A 109 2.89 14.61 -8.04
CA CYS A 109 3.63 14.65 -9.31
C CYS A 109 3.09 13.57 -10.25
N TYR A 110 3.03 13.85 -11.55
CA TYR A 110 2.62 12.89 -12.58
C TYR A 110 3.32 11.53 -12.43
N VAL A 111 4.66 11.54 -12.33
CA VAL A 111 5.46 10.30 -12.23
C VAL A 111 5.12 9.50 -10.97
N CYS A 112 4.92 10.17 -9.84
CA CYS A 112 4.66 9.52 -8.56
C CYS A 112 3.28 8.88 -8.48
N ILE A 113 2.25 9.54 -9.01
CA ILE A 113 0.89 8.97 -9.02
C ILE A 113 0.79 7.86 -10.07
N GLN A 114 1.40 8.05 -11.24
CA GLN A 114 1.37 7.06 -12.32
C GLN A 114 2.10 5.77 -11.92
N SER A 115 3.32 5.88 -11.35
CA SER A 115 4.09 4.71 -10.91
C SER A 115 3.32 3.91 -9.85
N ARG A 116 2.62 4.61 -8.95
CA ARG A 116 1.78 3.97 -7.95
C ARG A 116 0.57 3.28 -8.54
N MET A 117 -0.16 3.94 -9.45
CA MET A 117 -1.29 3.34 -10.15
C MET A 117 -0.85 2.10 -10.94
N MET A 118 0.36 2.07 -11.50
CA MET A 118 0.92 0.88 -12.15
C MET A 118 1.27 -0.23 -11.15
N ALA A 119 1.81 0.11 -9.97
CA ALA A 119 2.20 -0.86 -8.96
C ALA A 119 1.00 -1.52 -8.25
N GLU A 120 -0.07 -0.76 -8.07
CA GLU A 120 -1.25 -1.12 -7.28
C GLU A 120 -2.56 -1.20 -8.09
N ALA A 121 -2.51 -1.11 -9.43
CA ALA A 121 -3.61 -1.26 -10.39
C ALA A 121 -5.00 -0.81 -9.87
N ASP A 122 -5.78 -1.73 -9.30
CA ASP A 122 -7.16 -1.50 -8.85
C ASP A 122 -7.31 -1.01 -7.40
N GLU A 123 -6.22 -0.95 -6.65
CA GLU A 123 -6.17 -0.62 -5.22
C GLU A 123 -5.30 0.61 -4.90
N CYS A 124 -5.05 1.46 -5.90
CA CYS A 124 -4.35 2.71 -5.66
C CYS A 124 -5.16 3.59 -4.69
N VAL A 125 -4.54 3.97 -3.57
CA VAL A 125 -5.14 4.81 -2.54
C VAL A 125 -4.37 6.12 -2.39
N CYS A 126 -5.09 7.18 -2.06
CA CYS A 126 -4.50 8.47 -1.74
C CYS A 126 -3.79 8.38 -0.39
N LEU A 127 -2.52 8.80 -0.32
CA LEU A 127 -1.75 8.86 0.93
C LEU A 127 -2.18 9.98 1.88
N ARG A 128 -2.97 10.97 1.42
CA ARG A 128 -3.40 12.10 2.25
C ARG A 128 -4.74 11.86 2.97
N CYS A 129 -5.66 11.12 2.34
CA CYS A 129 -6.97 10.82 2.93
C CYS A 129 -7.33 9.33 3.00
N GLY A 130 -6.60 8.46 2.31
CA GLY A 130 -6.91 7.02 2.25
C GLY A 130 -8.01 6.63 1.25
N ASP A 131 -8.56 7.58 0.50
CA ASP A 131 -9.59 7.31 -0.52
C ASP A 131 -9.04 6.56 -1.72
N LYS A 132 -9.89 5.76 -2.38
CA LYS A 132 -9.54 5.07 -3.62
C LYS A 132 -9.35 6.09 -4.75
N VAL A 133 -8.22 5.99 -5.44
CA VAL A 133 -7.93 6.80 -6.63
C VAL A 133 -8.52 6.11 -7.85
N VAL A 134 -9.44 6.79 -8.55
CA VAL A 134 -10.10 6.26 -9.76
C VAL A 134 -9.70 7.06 -11.01
N HIS A 135 -9.62 8.38 -10.88
CA HIS A 135 -9.29 9.28 -11.97
C HIS A 135 -8.24 10.29 -11.51
N ILE A 136 -7.34 10.64 -12.44
CA ILE A 136 -6.32 11.67 -12.27
C ILE A 136 -6.42 12.66 -13.43
N HIS A 137 -6.25 13.94 -13.15
CA HIS A 137 -6.21 14.99 -14.17
C HIS A 137 -5.06 15.94 -13.88
N GLN A 138 -4.48 16.51 -14.95
CA GLN A 138 -3.44 17.51 -14.83
C GLN A 138 -4.01 18.79 -14.23
N HIS A 139 -3.29 19.39 -13.28
CA HIS A 139 -3.60 20.73 -12.83
C HIS A 139 -2.98 21.74 -13.79
N VAL A 140 -3.82 22.50 -14.48
CA VAL A 140 -3.40 23.60 -15.35
C VAL A 140 -3.65 24.90 -14.58
N GLU A 141 -2.59 25.63 -14.27
CA GLU A 141 -2.70 26.99 -13.75
C GLU A 141 -3.12 27.91 -14.90
N PHE A 142 -4.28 28.55 -14.77
CA PHE A 142 -4.79 29.58 -15.68
C PHE A 142 -4.53 30.97 -15.10
#